data_AF-A0A2H4VFW4-F1
#
_entry.id   AF-A0A2H4VFW4-F1
#
_cell.length_a   1.000
_cell.length_b   1.000
_cell.length_c   1.000
_cell.angle_alpha   90.00
_cell.angle_beta   90.00
_cell.angle_gamma   90.00
#
_symmetry.space_group_name_H-M   'P 1'
#
loop_
_entity.id
_entity.type
_entity.pdbx_description
1 polymer ?
#
loop_
_entity_poly.entity_id
_entity_poly.type
_entity_poly.pdbx_seq_one_letter_code
_entity_poly.pdbx_strand_id
1 'polypeptide(L)'
;MVKNFKRNVLIFPGGTEIGLEIWNALKECKEINLYSASSDVSNHAPFVFKNHYIVPDINAEGWIEALNKILNKLAIDYIFPAYDDIILALASNSERIPANIISSPLSTCLLTRSKRKTYTKFKGLIPVPKTYNKIEEINSFPVFVKPDKGQGSQNSFKISDPELLTVLLKNNHDYIISEYLNGKEYTVDCFTDRNKGLLFCGGRERIRTKNGISMDSKPVDRELHHIFHRYAQIISRELEIYGAWFFQLKLDALKEFKLLEIAPRVSGTMAMNRIFGINFPLLSIYEKEGIDLSIMVNNYSAHIDRALINRYEHNINYKNVYVDLDDTLILDDQINTQLIKFLYQAVNENCRLILITKTVNDIKDTFKKWRLEGLFDQILLLEKGDSKADYIDPHESIFIDDSFSERRSVHNKHQIPTFDCSMIELLINWKH
;
A
#
# COMPACT_ATOMS: atom_id res chain seq x y z
N MET A 1 29.29 -4.99 -1.83
CA MET A 1 28.98 -5.59 -3.15
C MET A 1 27.80 -6.54 -2.97
N VAL A 2 26.57 -6.05 -3.10
CA VAL A 2 25.39 -6.92 -3.19
C VAL A 2 25.30 -7.31 -4.66
N LYS A 3 25.45 -8.60 -4.98
CA LYS A 3 25.15 -9.11 -6.32
C LYS A 3 23.69 -8.76 -6.61
N ASN A 4 23.47 -8.10 -7.75
CA ASN A 4 22.21 -7.54 -8.19
C ASN A 4 21.25 -8.67 -8.64
N PHE A 5 20.81 -9.53 -7.72
CA PHE A 5 19.75 -10.49 -8.00
C PHE A 5 18.41 -9.81 -7.78
N LYS A 6 17.62 -9.72 -8.86
CA LYS A 6 16.22 -9.35 -8.74
C LYS A 6 15.48 -10.38 -7.90
N ARG A 7 14.59 -9.90 -7.04
CA ARG A 7 13.75 -10.71 -6.18
C ARG A 7 12.53 -11.17 -6.97
N ASN A 8 12.28 -12.46 -7.00
CA ASN A 8 11.06 -13.02 -7.58
C ASN A 8 9.94 -12.94 -6.56
N VAL A 9 8.94 -12.10 -6.82
CA VAL A 9 7.84 -11.82 -5.90
C VAL A 9 6.52 -12.33 -6.49
N LEU A 10 5.85 -13.21 -5.78
CA LEU A 10 4.52 -13.72 -6.13
C LEU A 10 3.42 -12.99 -5.35
N ILE A 11 2.47 -12.39 -6.06
CA ILE A 11 1.26 -11.80 -5.46
C ILE A 11 0.12 -12.83 -5.54
N PHE A 12 -0.44 -13.19 -4.40
CA PHE A 12 -1.44 -14.26 -4.29
C PHE A 12 -2.68 -13.84 -3.47
N PRO A 13 -3.87 -13.75 -4.08
CA PRO A 13 -4.11 -13.66 -5.52
C PRO A 13 -3.71 -12.29 -6.09
N GLY A 14 -3.25 -12.26 -7.35
CA GLY A 14 -2.85 -10.97 -7.96
C GLY A 14 -4.01 -10.05 -8.33
N GLY A 15 -5.22 -10.60 -8.55
CA GLY A 15 -6.34 -9.88 -9.14
C GLY A 15 -7.23 -9.10 -8.16
N THR A 16 -6.92 -9.13 -6.87
CA THR A 16 -7.68 -8.37 -5.87
C THR A 16 -7.23 -6.92 -5.84
N GLU A 17 -8.07 -6.05 -5.28
CA GLU A 17 -7.73 -4.65 -5.02
C GLU A 17 -6.41 -4.47 -4.25
N ILE A 18 -6.14 -5.35 -3.27
CA ILE A 18 -4.88 -5.36 -2.52
C ILE A 18 -3.74 -5.84 -3.43
N GLY A 19 -3.96 -6.89 -4.23
CA GLY A 19 -2.96 -7.42 -5.16
C GLY A 19 -2.55 -6.41 -6.23
N LEU A 20 -3.50 -5.63 -6.73
CA LEU A 20 -3.26 -4.55 -7.71
C LEU A 20 -2.51 -3.37 -7.11
N GLU A 21 -2.74 -3.03 -5.84
CA GLU A 21 -1.92 -2.02 -5.16
C GLU A 21 -0.48 -2.51 -4.96
N ILE A 22 -0.29 -3.77 -4.55
CA ILE A 22 1.05 -4.37 -4.43
C ILE A 22 1.74 -4.39 -5.80
N TRP A 23 1.02 -4.70 -6.87
CA TRP A 23 1.53 -4.64 -8.24
C TRP A 23 1.94 -3.22 -8.64
N ASN A 24 1.08 -2.22 -8.43
CA ASN A 24 1.40 -0.82 -8.73
C ASN A 24 2.62 -0.32 -7.97
N ALA A 25 2.79 -0.75 -6.73
CA ALA A 25 3.93 -0.37 -5.91
C ALA A 25 5.25 -1.00 -6.36
N LEU A 26 5.24 -2.18 -6.99
CA LEU A 26 6.46 -2.95 -7.27
C LEU A 26 6.83 -3.06 -8.76
N LYS A 27 5.89 -2.79 -9.69
CA LYS A 27 6.07 -3.08 -11.12
C LYS A 27 7.22 -2.32 -11.81
N GLU A 28 7.59 -1.17 -11.27
CA GLU A 28 8.65 -0.31 -11.78
C GLU A 28 9.90 -0.33 -10.87
N CYS A 29 9.95 -1.23 -9.88
CA CYS A 29 11.12 -1.41 -9.04
C CYS A 29 12.14 -2.31 -9.76
N LYS A 30 13.31 -1.74 -10.10
CA LYS A 30 14.39 -2.42 -10.85
C LYS A 30 14.84 -3.77 -10.28
N GLU A 31 14.72 -3.94 -8.98
CA GLU A 31 15.17 -5.12 -8.24
C GLU A 31 14.09 -6.17 -8.04
N ILE A 32 12.92 -6.03 -8.69
CA ILE A 32 11.78 -6.92 -8.52
C ILE A 32 11.39 -7.56 -9.85
N ASN A 33 11.12 -8.86 -9.83
CA ASN A 33 10.39 -9.59 -10.86
C ASN A 33 9.02 -9.97 -10.30
N LEU A 34 7.94 -9.51 -10.93
CA LEU A 34 6.57 -9.76 -10.47
C LEU A 34 5.92 -10.97 -11.14
N TYR A 35 5.28 -11.78 -10.31
CA TYR A 35 4.45 -12.92 -10.67
C TYR A 35 3.11 -12.83 -9.96
N SER A 36 2.08 -13.45 -10.53
CA SER A 36 0.78 -13.59 -9.90
C SER A 36 0.32 -15.04 -9.93
N ALA A 37 -0.39 -15.46 -8.88
CA ALA A 37 -1.22 -16.65 -8.91
C ALA A 37 -2.68 -16.32 -8.53
N SER A 38 -3.65 -17.15 -8.91
CA SER A 38 -5.01 -17.15 -8.34
C SER A 38 -5.72 -18.48 -8.60
N SER A 39 -6.91 -18.67 -8.01
CA SER A 39 -7.85 -19.70 -8.45
C SER A 39 -8.32 -19.46 -9.89
N ASP A 40 -8.82 -20.53 -10.52
CA ASP A 40 -9.37 -20.50 -11.89
C ASP A 40 -10.75 -19.81 -11.92
N VAL A 41 -10.73 -18.51 -11.67
CA VAL A 41 -11.90 -17.65 -11.66
C VAL A 41 -11.58 -16.38 -12.42
N SER A 42 -12.60 -15.80 -13.05
CA SER A 42 -12.47 -14.52 -13.74
C SER A 42 -11.94 -13.44 -12.81
N ASN A 43 -10.78 -12.87 -13.13
CA ASN A 43 -10.13 -11.83 -12.33
C ASN A 43 -9.23 -10.93 -13.20
N HIS A 44 -8.73 -9.83 -12.63
CA HIS A 44 -7.98 -8.81 -13.38
C HIS A 44 -6.50 -9.16 -13.62
N ALA A 45 -5.92 -10.11 -12.88
CA ALA A 45 -4.49 -10.38 -12.92
C ALA A 45 -3.94 -10.77 -14.31
N PRO A 46 -4.60 -11.62 -15.12
CA PRO A 46 -4.12 -11.96 -16.46
C PRO A 46 -3.92 -10.76 -17.41
N PHE A 47 -4.55 -9.61 -17.11
CA PHE A 47 -4.48 -8.41 -17.95
C PHE A 47 -3.37 -7.44 -17.55
N VAL A 48 -2.79 -7.58 -16.36
CA VAL A 48 -1.77 -6.66 -15.83
C VAL A 48 -0.45 -7.34 -15.47
N PHE A 49 -0.47 -8.65 -15.20
CA PHE A 49 0.74 -9.44 -14.95
C PHE A 49 1.22 -10.10 -16.23
N LYS A 50 2.49 -9.89 -16.57
CA LYS A 50 3.17 -10.66 -17.63
C LYS A 50 3.17 -12.16 -17.34
N ASN A 51 3.30 -12.53 -16.06
CA ASN A 51 3.36 -13.92 -15.61
C ASN A 51 2.24 -14.19 -14.58
N HIS A 52 1.16 -14.84 -15.02
CA HIS A 52 0.05 -15.25 -14.17
C HIS A 52 -0.16 -16.76 -14.23
N TYR A 53 -0.38 -17.38 -13.06
CA TYR A 53 -0.54 -18.82 -12.90
C TYR A 53 -1.84 -19.16 -12.19
N ILE A 54 -2.46 -20.27 -12.60
CA ILE A 54 -3.62 -20.82 -11.93
C ILE A 54 -3.17 -21.85 -10.89
N VAL A 55 -3.68 -21.73 -9.67
CA VAL A 55 -3.52 -22.70 -8.57
C VAL A 55 -4.90 -23.03 -7.99
N PRO A 56 -5.10 -24.20 -7.34
CA PRO A 56 -6.37 -24.49 -6.67
C PRO A 56 -6.72 -23.45 -5.59
N ASP A 57 -8.01 -23.32 -5.31
CA ASP A 57 -8.49 -22.51 -4.17
C ASP A 57 -7.88 -23.00 -2.85
N ILE A 58 -7.67 -22.11 -1.88
CA ILE A 58 -7.08 -22.46 -0.58
C ILE A 58 -7.90 -23.47 0.24
N ASN A 59 -9.16 -23.69 -0.12
CA ASN A 59 -10.01 -24.71 0.49
C ASN A 59 -10.01 -26.04 -0.28
N ALA A 60 -9.38 -26.11 -1.45
CA ALA A 60 -9.31 -27.32 -2.25
C ALA A 60 -8.16 -28.23 -1.78
N GLU A 61 -8.34 -29.56 -1.87
CA GLU A 61 -7.25 -30.50 -1.61
C GLU A 61 -6.08 -30.26 -2.59
N GLY A 62 -4.84 -30.39 -2.10
CA GLY A 62 -3.65 -30.27 -2.93
C GLY A 62 -3.20 -28.84 -3.28
N TRP A 63 -3.86 -27.80 -2.74
CA TRP A 63 -3.54 -26.39 -3.08
C TRP A 63 -2.09 -26.00 -2.73
N ILE A 64 -1.56 -26.52 -1.61
CA ILE A 64 -0.18 -26.24 -1.16
C ILE A 64 0.82 -26.90 -2.09
N GLU A 65 0.58 -28.15 -2.48
CA GLU A 65 1.44 -28.89 -3.39
C GLU A 65 1.48 -28.22 -4.76
N ALA A 66 0.35 -27.73 -5.25
CA ALA A 66 0.26 -26.96 -6.49
C ALA A 66 0.98 -25.61 -6.38
N LEU A 67 0.79 -24.88 -5.27
CA LEU A 67 1.50 -23.63 -4.99
C LEU A 67 3.02 -23.86 -4.94
N ASN A 68 3.48 -24.86 -4.19
CA ASN A 68 4.91 -25.17 -4.06
C ASN A 68 5.57 -25.54 -5.39
N LYS A 69 4.84 -26.21 -6.31
CA LYS A 69 5.33 -26.47 -7.66
C LYS A 69 5.64 -25.17 -8.41
N ILE A 70 4.77 -24.15 -8.31
CA ILE A 70 5.03 -22.86 -8.97
C ILE A 70 6.13 -22.08 -8.27
N LEU A 71 6.16 -22.08 -6.93
CA LEU A 71 7.18 -21.39 -6.14
C LEU A 71 8.59 -21.90 -6.48
N ASN A 72 8.76 -23.23 -6.53
CA ASN A 72 10.03 -23.84 -6.87
C ASN A 72 10.42 -23.64 -8.34
N LYS A 73 9.45 -23.80 -9.27
CA LYS A 73 9.71 -23.63 -10.71
C LYS A 73 10.20 -22.23 -11.06
N LEU A 74 9.62 -21.21 -10.42
CA LEU A 74 9.91 -19.80 -10.68
C LEU A 74 10.98 -19.23 -9.75
N ALA A 75 11.51 -20.04 -8.83
CA ALA A 75 12.42 -19.61 -7.77
C ALA A 75 11.88 -18.36 -7.05
N ILE A 76 10.64 -18.43 -6.57
CA ILE A 76 9.99 -17.32 -5.85
C ILE A 76 10.68 -17.12 -4.50
N ASP A 77 11.17 -15.91 -4.25
CA ASP A 77 11.80 -15.51 -2.99
C ASP A 77 10.75 -15.09 -1.96
N TYR A 78 9.74 -14.34 -2.41
CA TYR A 78 8.72 -13.73 -1.55
C TYR A 78 7.30 -13.96 -2.06
N ILE A 79 6.37 -14.22 -1.14
CA ILE A 79 4.93 -14.27 -1.43
C ILE A 79 4.18 -13.20 -0.65
N PHE A 80 3.39 -12.40 -1.37
CA PHE A 80 2.48 -11.40 -0.82
C PHE A 80 1.05 -11.94 -0.78
N PRO A 81 0.46 -12.14 0.41
CA PRO A 81 -0.95 -12.44 0.55
C PRO A 81 -1.80 -11.20 0.29
N ALA A 82 -2.78 -11.31 -0.61
CA ALA A 82 -3.56 -10.18 -1.09
C ALA A 82 -5.02 -10.14 -0.59
N TYR A 83 -5.31 -10.78 0.55
CA TYR A 83 -6.47 -10.55 1.43
C TYR A 83 -6.42 -11.47 2.68
N ASP A 84 -7.34 -11.27 3.62
CA ASP A 84 -7.23 -11.80 4.99
C ASP A 84 -7.26 -13.34 5.10
N ASP A 85 -8.02 -14.06 4.26
CA ASP A 85 -8.03 -15.53 4.34
C ASP A 85 -6.78 -16.16 3.72
N ILE A 86 -6.16 -15.53 2.71
CA ILE A 86 -4.89 -16.01 2.16
C ILE A 86 -3.77 -15.82 3.18
N ILE A 87 -3.76 -14.69 3.90
CA ILE A 87 -2.80 -14.47 4.99
C ILE A 87 -2.85 -15.65 5.97
N LEU A 88 -4.05 -16.01 6.43
CA LEU A 88 -4.22 -17.12 7.36
C LEU A 88 -3.83 -18.45 6.76
N ALA A 89 -4.23 -18.73 5.51
CA ALA A 89 -3.91 -19.99 4.85
C ALA A 89 -2.40 -20.17 4.69
N LEU A 90 -1.68 -19.13 4.26
CA LEU A 90 -0.22 -19.16 4.12
C LEU A 90 0.46 -19.22 5.48
N ALA A 91 0.09 -18.36 6.44
CA ALA A 91 0.72 -18.34 7.77
C ALA A 91 0.56 -19.69 8.51
N SER A 92 -0.62 -20.32 8.40
CA SER A 92 -0.90 -21.62 9.03
C SER A 92 -0.12 -22.77 8.39
N ASN A 93 0.40 -22.59 7.18
CA ASN A 93 1.16 -23.58 6.44
C ASN A 93 2.59 -23.11 6.14
N SER A 94 3.09 -22.13 6.90
CA SER A 94 4.39 -21.48 6.65
C SER A 94 5.55 -22.48 6.61
N GLU A 95 5.55 -23.50 7.47
CA GLU A 95 6.57 -24.57 7.46
C GLU A 95 6.58 -25.42 6.18
N ARG A 96 5.47 -25.44 5.44
CA ARG A 96 5.33 -26.20 4.18
C ARG A 96 5.60 -25.35 2.95
N ILE A 97 5.82 -24.05 3.09
CA ILE A 97 5.98 -23.11 1.98
C ILE A 97 7.47 -22.73 1.87
N PRO A 98 8.14 -22.98 0.74
CA PRO A 98 9.57 -22.75 0.59
C PRO A 98 9.97 -21.26 0.42
N ALA A 99 8.99 -20.39 0.16
CA ALA A 99 9.22 -18.96 -0.06
C ALA A 99 8.94 -18.13 1.21
N ASN A 100 9.56 -16.96 1.32
CA ASN A 100 9.32 -16.05 2.43
C ASN A 100 7.92 -15.41 2.32
N ILE A 101 7.05 -15.70 3.30
CA ILE A 101 5.74 -15.05 3.38
C ILE A 101 5.91 -13.65 3.96
N ILE A 102 5.47 -12.63 3.23
CA ILE A 102 5.39 -11.24 3.70
C ILE A 102 4.10 -11.07 4.50
N SER A 103 4.19 -11.40 5.79
CA SER A 103 3.14 -11.18 6.78
C SER A 103 3.70 -11.27 8.20
N SER A 104 2.87 -10.93 9.18
CA SER A 104 3.14 -11.14 10.59
C SER A 104 3.03 -12.62 10.99
N PRO A 105 3.50 -13.00 12.20
CA PRO A 105 3.34 -14.35 12.72
C PRO A 105 1.88 -14.81 12.79
N LEU A 106 1.67 -16.13 12.73
CA LEU A 106 0.35 -16.76 12.74
C LEU A 106 -0.52 -16.31 13.93
N SER A 107 0.08 -16.13 15.11
CA SER A 107 -0.60 -15.63 16.32
C SER A 107 -1.27 -14.28 16.10
N THR A 108 -0.54 -13.33 15.52
CA THR A 108 -1.04 -12.00 15.14
C THR A 108 -2.15 -12.12 14.11
N CYS A 109 -1.94 -12.88 13.03
CA CYS A 109 -2.93 -13.07 11.98
C CYS A 109 -4.25 -13.66 12.52
N LEU A 110 -4.17 -14.67 13.40
CA LEU A 110 -5.34 -15.29 14.05
C LEU A 110 -6.09 -14.34 14.98
N LEU A 111 -5.37 -13.47 15.69
CA LEU A 111 -5.97 -12.47 16.56
C LEU A 111 -6.69 -11.40 15.74
N THR A 112 -6.01 -10.82 14.75
CA THR A 112 -6.53 -9.72 13.93
C THR A 112 -7.64 -10.15 12.99
N ARG A 113 -7.73 -11.43 12.61
CA ARG A 113 -8.86 -11.94 11.80
C ARG A 113 -10.21 -11.87 12.55
N SER A 114 -10.20 -12.05 13.87
CA SER A 114 -11.41 -12.05 14.70
C SER A 114 -11.60 -10.70 15.36
N LYS A 115 -12.71 -10.04 15.04
CA LYS A 115 -13.11 -8.78 15.67
C LYS A 115 -13.37 -8.95 17.16
N ARG A 116 -13.98 -10.07 17.59
CA ARG A 116 -14.16 -10.42 19.01
C ARG A 116 -12.81 -10.47 19.73
N LYS A 117 -11.85 -11.25 19.20
CA LYS A 117 -10.50 -11.34 19.80
C LYS A 117 -9.79 -9.99 19.83
N THR A 118 -9.89 -9.22 18.74
CA THR A 118 -9.33 -7.87 18.66
C THR A 118 -9.93 -6.97 19.74
N TYR A 119 -11.25 -6.93 19.89
CA TYR A 119 -11.90 -6.11 20.91
C TYR A 119 -11.54 -6.57 22.32
N THR A 120 -11.54 -7.88 22.58
CA THR A 120 -11.12 -8.42 23.88
C THR A 120 -9.67 -8.04 24.21
N LYS A 121 -8.74 -8.15 23.26
CA LYS A 121 -7.31 -7.82 23.48
C LYS A 121 -7.09 -6.34 23.76
N PHE A 122 -7.79 -5.46 23.04
CA PHE A 122 -7.54 -4.01 23.12
C PHE A 122 -8.49 -3.26 24.06
N LYS A 123 -9.53 -3.91 24.58
CA LYS A 123 -10.43 -3.31 25.58
C LYS A 123 -9.63 -2.83 26.79
N GLY A 124 -9.78 -1.55 27.13
CA GLY A 124 -9.05 -0.89 28.22
C GLY A 124 -7.70 -0.28 27.80
N LEU A 125 -7.18 -0.63 26.61
CA LEU A 125 -5.97 -0.03 26.04
C LEU A 125 -6.32 1.02 24.97
N ILE A 126 -7.30 0.70 24.13
CA ILE A 126 -7.86 1.56 23.09
C ILE A 126 -9.38 1.45 23.19
N PRO A 127 -10.16 2.54 23.05
CA PRO A 127 -11.61 2.41 23.03
C PRO A 127 -12.06 1.51 21.89
N VAL A 128 -12.94 0.56 22.19
CA VAL A 128 -13.53 -0.40 21.25
C VAL A 128 -15.04 -0.23 21.24
N PRO A 129 -15.75 -0.62 20.17
CA PRO A 129 -17.20 -0.58 20.14
C PRO A 129 -17.77 -1.43 21.27
N LYS A 130 -18.81 -0.93 21.94
CA LYS A 130 -19.63 -1.75 22.84
C LYS A 130 -20.26 -2.89 22.03
N THR A 131 -20.01 -4.13 22.46
CA THR A 131 -20.61 -5.33 21.88
C THR A 131 -21.67 -5.91 22.80
N TYR A 132 -22.67 -6.56 22.21
CA TYR A 132 -23.77 -7.22 22.91
C TYR A 132 -23.71 -8.72 22.64
N ASN A 133 -23.82 -9.53 23.69
CA ASN A 133 -23.86 -10.99 23.57
C ASN A 133 -25.28 -11.49 23.35
N LYS A 134 -26.27 -10.74 23.85
CA LYS A 134 -27.69 -11.08 23.76
C LYS A 134 -28.52 -9.87 23.35
N ILE A 135 -29.67 -10.11 22.74
CA ILE A 135 -30.57 -9.04 22.25
C ILE A 135 -31.12 -8.23 23.42
N GLU A 136 -31.36 -8.87 24.56
CA GLU A 136 -31.92 -8.25 25.76
C GLU A 136 -30.95 -7.24 26.42
N GLU A 137 -29.66 -7.26 26.06
CA GLU A 137 -28.66 -6.29 26.54
C GLU A 137 -28.71 -4.95 25.77
N ILE A 138 -29.50 -4.88 24.69
CA ILE A 138 -29.57 -3.74 23.77
C ILE A 138 -30.62 -2.74 24.26
N ASN A 139 -30.15 -1.61 24.79
CA ASN A 139 -31.02 -0.54 25.29
C ASN A 139 -31.27 0.56 24.25
N SER A 140 -30.58 0.54 23.11
CA SER A 140 -30.68 1.58 22.08
C SER A 140 -30.44 1.02 20.69
N PHE A 141 -31.27 1.47 19.74
CA PHE A 141 -31.15 1.20 18.31
C PHE A 141 -30.89 2.51 17.56
N PRO A 142 -30.26 2.48 16.37
CA PRO A 142 -29.82 1.29 15.65
C PRO A 142 -28.57 0.63 16.26
N VAL A 143 -28.41 -0.67 16.01
CA VAL A 143 -27.18 -1.43 16.23
C VAL A 143 -26.50 -1.74 14.90
N PHE A 144 -25.24 -2.17 14.98
CA PHE A 144 -24.49 -2.65 13.82
C PHE A 144 -24.16 -4.13 13.98
N VAL A 145 -24.50 -4.93 12.97
CA VAL A 145 -24.27 -6.37 12.95
C VAL A 145 -23.30 -6.71 11.84
N LYS A 146 -22.26 -7.50 12.15
CA LYS A 146 -21.21 -7.88 11.18
C LYS A 146 -20.58 -9.22 11.53
N PRO A 147 -20.07 -10.01 10.58
CA PRO A 147 -19.38 -11.25 10.87
C PRO A 147 -18.14 -10.98 11.71
N ASP A 148 -17.84 -11.87 12.67
CA ASP A 148 -16.61 -11.83 13.46
C ASP A 148 -15.39 -11.85 12.54
N LYS A 149 -15.37 -12.82 11.61
CA LYS A 149 -14.40 -12.96 10.53
C LYS A 149 -15.09 -12.59 9.22
N GLY A 150 -14.72 -11.46 8.63
CA GLY A 150 -15.30 -10.97 7.38
C GLY A 150 -14.36 -9.99 6.69
N GLN A 151 -14.73 -9.56 5.48
CA GLN A 151 -13.97 -8.61 4.66
C GLN A 151 -14.91 -7.77 3.80
N GLY A 152 -14.47 -6.60 3.35
CA GLY A 152 -15.22 -5.76 2.38
C GLY A 152 -16.64 -5.38 2.81
N SER A 153 -16.89 -5.26 4.12
CA SER A 153 -18.23 -5.03 4.69
C SER A 153 -19.31 -6.03 4.24
N GLN A 154 -18.92 -7.22 3.74
CA GLN A 154 -19.87 -8.25 3.37
C GLN A 154 -20.66 -8.69 4.59
N ASN A 155 -21.97 -8.91 4.39
CA ASN A 155 -22.90 -9.34 5.43
C ASN A 155 -22.91 -8.39 6.66
N SER A 156 -22.71 -7.09 6.45
CA SER A 156 -22.74 -6.10 7.53
C SER A 156 -23.99 -5.22 7.41
N PHE A 157 -24.70 -5.01 8.52
CA PHE A 157 -26.03 -4.40 8.54
C PHE A 157 -26.16 -3.35 9.65
N LYS A 158 -26.78 -2.21 9.31
CA LYS A 158 -27.35 -1.30 10.31
C LYS A 158 -28.78 -1.73 10.57
N ILE A 159 -29.08 -2.12 11.79
CA ILE A 159 -30.41 -2.65 12.16
C ILE A 159 -31.05 -1.71 13.15
N SER A 160 -32.21 -1.17 12.79
CA SER A 160 -33.03 -0.31 13.66
C SER A 160 -34.19 -1.07 14.33
N ASP A 161 -34.50 -2.27 13.84
CA ASP A 161 -35.65 -3.08 14.24
C ASP A 161 -35.19 -4.34 15.02
N PRO A 162 -35.58 -4.49 16.30
CA PRO A 162 -35.28 -5.68 17.11
C PRO A 162 -35.81 -7.00 16.52
N GLU A 163 -36.95 -6.98 15.82
CA GLU A 163 -37.52 -8.19 15.21
C GLU A 163 -36.64 -8.68 14.07
N LEU A 164 -36.23 -7.76 13.17
CA LEU A 164 -35.26 -8.05 12.12
C LEU A 164 -33.92 -8.58 12.68
N LEU A 165 -33.44 -8.02 13.79
CA LEU A 165 -32.23 -8.52 14.46
C LEU A 165 -32.40 -9.98 14.90
N THR A 166 -33.54 -10.31 15.50
CA THR A 166 -33.86 -11.67 15.96
C THR A 166 -33.90 -12.65 14.79
N VAL A 167 -34.52 -12.27 13.68
CA VAL A 167 -34.56 -13.08 12.45
C VAL A 167 -33.15 -13.32 11.89
N LEU A 168 -32.31 -12.29 11.83
CA LEU A 168 -30.95 -12.39 11.30
C LEU A 168 -30.08 -13.36 12.13
N LEU A 169 -30.23 -13.34 13.46
CA LEU A 169 -29.41 -14.15 14.36
C LEU A 169 -29.87 -15.60 14.49
N LYS A 170 -31.13 -15.91 14.11
CA LYS A 170 -31.75 -17.24 14.30
C LYS A 170 -30.94 -18.40 13.71
N ASN A 171 -30.16 -18.15 12.65
CA ASN A 171 -29.41 -19.18 11.93
C ASN A 171 -27.90 -18.86 11.79
N ASN A 172 -27.37 -17.86 12.49
CA ASN A 172 -25.98 -17.42 12.25
C ASN A 172 -25.28 -16.93 13.52
N HIS A 173 -24.44 -17.80 14.09
CA HIS A 173 -23.77 -17.59 15.38
C HIS A 173 -22.46 -16.78 15.28
N ASP A 174 -21.97 -16.54 14.06
CA ASP A 174 -20.69 -15.87 13.83
C ASP A 174 -20.80 -14.34 13.76
N TYR A 175 -22.00 -13.78 13.97
CA TYR A 175 -22.21 -12.34 14.02
C TYR A 175 -21.78 -11.71 15.35
N ILE A 176 -21.18 -10.52 15.25
CA ILE A 176 -21.02 -9.58 16.36
C ILE A 176 -22.12 -8.53 16.24
N ILE A 177 -22.79 -8.27 17.35
CA ILE A 177 -23.68 -7.13 17.52
C ILE A 177 -22.89 -6.06 18.27
N SER A 178 -22.82 -4.84 17.72
CA SER A 178 -22.18 -3.71 18.36
C SER A 178 -23.04 -2.46 18.32
N GLU A 179 -22.68 -1.47 19.12
CA GLU A 179 -23.23 -0.13 19.00
C GLU A 179 -23.08 0.40 17.56
N TYR A 180 -24.02 1.23 17.13
CA TYR A 180 -23.92 1.91 15.85
C TYR A 180 -23.08 3.19 15.97
N LEU A 181 -21.96 3.21 15.26
CA LEU A 181 -21.07 4.37 15.19
C LEU A 181 -21.47 5.24 13.99
N ASN A 182 -21.92 6.46 14.26
CA ASN A 182 -22.48 7.39 13.27
C ASN A 182 -21.49 8.47 12.79
N GLY A 183 -20.28 8.50 13.34
CA GLY A 183 -19.27 9.49 12.99
C GLY A 183 -18.40 9.08 11.80
N LYS A 184 -17.38 9.93 11.54
CA LYS A 184 -16.40 9.73 10.48
C LYS A 184 -15.56 8.48 10.70
N GLU A 185 -15.14 7.86 9.61
CA GLU A 185 -14.34 6.64 9.58
C GLU A 185 -12.94 6.95 9.04
N TYR A 186 -11.93 6.31 9.63
CA TYR A 186 -10.53 6.54 9.33
C TYR A 186 -9.80 5.22 9.17
N THR A 187 -8.80 5.22 8.31
CA THR A 187 -7.77 4.17 8.27
C THR A 187 -6.43 4.80 8.64
N VAL A 188 -5.67 4.12 9.49
CA VAL A 188 -4.32 4.51 9.84
C VAL A 188 -3.38 3.44 9.29
N ASP A 189 -2.66 3.80 8.24
CA ASP A 189 -1.68 2.92 7.60
C ASP A 189 -0.35 3.03 8.38
N CYS A 190 0.25 1.90 8.70
CA CYS A 190 1.42 1.79 9.56
C CYS A 190 2.49 0.89 8.94
N PHE A 191 3.73 1.15 9.33
CA PHE A 191 4.86 0.28 9.01
C PHE A 191 5.70 0.05 10.26
N THR A 192 5.94 -1.22 10.58
CA THR A 192 6.74 -1.61 11.75
C THR A 192 7.92 -2.46 11.30
N ASP A 193 9.11 -2.03 11.69
CA ASP A 193 10.33 -2.81 11.56
C ASP A 193 10.53 -3.67 12.81
N ARG A 194 10.95 -4.93 12.64
CA ARG A 194 11.11 -5.85 13.78
C ARG A 194 12.14 -5.43 14.82
N ASN A 195 13.14 -4.63 14.42
CA ASN A 195 14.24 -4.20 15.29
C ASN A 195 14.04 -2.76 15.80
N LYS A 196 13.47 -1.88 14.97
CA LYS A 196 13.30 -0.46 15.27
C LYS A 196 11.91 -0.09 15.80
N GLY A 197 10.94 -0.99 15.68
CA GLY A 197 9.54 -0.73 16.04
C GLY A 197 8.80 0.08 14.97
N LEU A 198 7.81 0.86 15.40
CA LEU A 198 6.95 1.64 14.49
C LEU A 198 7.76 2.74 13.79
N LEU A 199 7.93 2.63 12.47
CA LEU A 199 8.65 3.61 11.65
C LEU A 199 7.72 4.59 10.92
N PHE A 200 6.49 4.18 10.63
CA PHE A 200 5.51 5.05 9.95
C PHE A 200 4.09 4.89 10.52
N CYS A 201 3.36 6.01 10.55
CA CYS A 201 1.95 6.07 10.90
C CYS A 201 1.29 7.22 10.12
N GLY A 202 0.45 6.91 9.14
CA GLY A 202 -0.25 7.87 8.30
C GLY A 202 -1.76 7.64 8.34
N GLY A 203 -2.48 8.59 8.94
CA GLY A 203 -3.94 8.56 9.01
C GLY A 203 -4.60 9.14 7.76
N ARG A 204 -5.72 8.55 7.35
CA ARG A 204 -6.57 9.07 6.28
C ARG A 204 -8.05 8.93 6.60
N GLU A 205 -8.82 9.95 6.28
CA GLU A 205 -10.29 9.94 6.36
C GLU A 205 -10.86 9.12 5.19
N ARG A 206 -11.89 8.31 5.46
CA ARG A 206 -12.61 7.54 4.45
C ARG A 206 -13.91 8.28 4.10
N ILE A 207 -13.81 9.27 3.22
CA ILE A 207 -14.91 10.19 2.88
C ILE A 207 -16.06 9.43 2.20
N ARG A 208 -15.72 8.58 1.22
CA ARG A 208 -16.68 7.72 0.52
C ARG A 208 -16.19 6.28 0.55
N THR A 209 -17.09 5.36 0.89
CA THR A 209 -16.82 3.92 0.87
C THR A 209 -17.82 3.19 -0.02
N LYS A 210 -17.37 2.11 -0.66
CA LYS A 210 -18.20 1.18 -1.43
C LYS A 210 -17.71 -0.24 -1.18
N ASN A 211 -18.60 -1.14 -0.73
CA ASN A 211 -18.25 -2.53 -0.38
C ASN A 211 -17.01 -2.61 0.56
N GLY A 212 -16.97 -1.77 1.59
CA GLY A 212 -15.87 -1.72 2.56
C GLY A 212 -14.55 -1.14 2.04
N ILE A 213 -14.48 -0.73 0.77
CA ILE A 213 -13.30 -0.10 0.17
C ILE A 213 -13.47 1.42 0.20
N SER A 214 -12.41 2.14 0.57
CA SER A 214 -12.38 3.60 0.49
C SER A 214 -12.16 4.02 -0.96
N MET A 215 -13.14 4.72 -1.51
CA MET A 215 -13.14 5.23 -2.89
C MET A 215 -12.72 6.71 -2.95
N ASP A 216 -12.83 7.41 -1.84
CA ASP A 216 -12.51 8.83 -1.69
C ASP A 216 -11.83 8.98 -0.33
N SER A 217 -10.58 9.44 -0.32
CA SER A 217 -9.76 9.52 0.88
C SER A 217 -8.79 10.69 0.86
N LYS A 218 -8.58 11.30 2.02
CA LYS A 218 -7.58 12.36 2.22
C LYS A 218 -6.79 12.14 3.51
N PRO A 219 -5.53 12.63 3.60
CA PRO A 219 -4.77 12.58 4.84
C PRO A 219 -5.52 13.32 5.95
N VAL A 220 -5.32 12.87 7.19
CA VAL A 220 -5.85 13.59 8.35
C VAL A 220 -5.00 14.80 8.70
N ASP A 221 -5.63 15.76 9.36
CA ASP A 221 -4.95 16.93 9.92
C ASP A 221 -3.96 16.52 11.03
N ARG A 222 -2.96 17.38 11.28
CA ARG A 222 -1.89 17.14 12.25
C ARG A 222 -2.39 16.83 13.66
N GLU A 223 -3.53 17.40 14.07
CA GLU A 223 -4.12 17.16 15.39
C GLU A 223 -4.51 15.69 15.60
N LEU A 224 -5.10 15.07 14.57
CA LEU A 224 -5.50 13.66 14.64
C LEU A 224 -4.31 12.70 14.61
N HIS A 225 -3.19 13.13 13.99
CA HIS A 225 -1.99 12.32 13.87
C HIS A 225 -1.46 11.87 15.24
N HIS A 226 -1.46 12.73 16.26
CA HIS A 226 -0.95 12.37 17.59
C HIS A 226 -1.77 11.24 18.26
N ILE A 227 -3.10 11.27 18.11
CA ILE A 227 -3.99 10.24 18.65
C ILE A 227 -3.73 8.92 17.93
N PHE A 228 -3.64 8.97 16.60
CA PHE A 228 -3.43 7.78 15.77
C PHE A 228 -2.06 7.16 16.02
N HIS A 229 -1.02 7.98 16.13
CA HIS A 229 0.32 7.53 16.46
C HIS A 229 0.36 6.82 17.83
N ARG A 230 -0.31 7.38 18.85
CA ARG A 230 -0.43 6.74 20.16
C ARG A 230 -1.09 5.36 20.07
N TYR A 231 -2.19 5.24 19.32
CA TYR A 231 -2.85 3.94 19.13
C TYR A 231 -1.98 2.96 18.34
N ALA A 232 -1.26 3.43 17.31
CA ALA A 232 -0.31 2.63 16.55
C ALA A 232 0.81 2.08 17.43
N GLN A 233 1.36 2.89 18.34
CA GLN A 233 2.36 2.48 19.32
C GLN A 233 1.83 1.45 20.32
N ILE A 234 0.58 1.60 20.78
CA ILE A 234 -0.05 0.60 21.66
C ILE A 234 -0.20 -0.73 20.90
N ILE A 235 -0.74 -0.70 19.68
CA ILE A 235 -0.94 -1.91 18.87
C ILE A 235 0.38 -2.64 18.58
N SER A 236 1.39 -1.90 18.13
CA SER A 236 2.70 -2.48 17.78
C SER A 236 3.50 -3.00 18.98
N ARG A 237 3.18 -2.56 20.20
CA ARG A 237 3.73 -3.16 21.44
C ARG A 237 2.99 -4.41 21.87
N GLU A 238 1.68 -4.46 21.65
CA GLU A 238 0.82 -5.55 22.10
C GLU A 238 0.81 -6.75 21.15
N LEU A 239 1.24 -6.56 19.90
CA LEU A 239 1.28 -7.56 18.85
C LEU A 239 2.67 -7.61 18.20
N GLU A 240 3.14 -8.81 17.89
CA GLU A 240 4.24 -9.00 16.94
C GLU A 240 3.71 -8.72 15.54
N ILE A 241 3.80 -7.46 15.11
CA ILE A 241 3.28 -6.98 13.84
C ILE A 241 4.39 -6.30 13.06
N TYR A 242 4.70 -6.80 11.87
CA TYR A 242 5.88 -6.40 11.11
C TYR A 242 5.51 -6.10 9.65
N GLY A 243 6.33 -5.28 9.00
CA GLY A 243 6.04 -4.77 7.67
C GLY A 243 4.82 -3.84 7.66
N ALA A 244 4.09 -3.86 6.55
CA ALA A 244 2.90 -3.03 6.37
C ALA A 244 1.66 -3.59 7.09
N TRP A 245 0.97 -2.73 7.82
CA TRP A 245 -0.29 -3.04 8.47
C TRP A 245 -1.16 -1.79 8.57
N PHE A 246 -2.43 -1.93 8.97
CA PHE A 246 -3.27 -0.78 9.29
C PHE A 246 -4.27 -1.13 10.38
N PHE A 247 -4.88 -0.09 10.93
CA PHE A 247 -6.05 -0.22 11.77
C PHE A 247 -7.11 0.81 11.38
N GLN A 248 -8.37 0.50 11.66
CA GLN A 248 -9.50 1.37 11.34
C GLN A 248 -10.14 1.90 12.60
N LEU A 249 -10.51 3.17 12.56
CA LEU A 249 -11.18 3.87 13.64
C LEU A 249 -12.49 4.46 13.11
N LYS A 250 -13.48 4.57 14.00
CA LYS A 250 -14.68 5.33 13.71
C LYS A 250 -15.15 6.10 14.92
N LEU A 251 -15.59 7.33 14.70
CA LEU A 251 -16.12 8.18 15.76
C LEU A 251 -17.51 7.70 16.18
N ASP A 252 -17.75 7.64 17.49
CA ASP A 252 -19.09 7.51 18.05
C ASP A 252 -19.83 8.87 18.08
N ALA A 253 -21.03 8.87 18.66
CA ALA A 253 -21.86 10.09 18.80
C ALA A 253 -21.23 11.15 19.73
N LEU A 254 -20.34 10.74 20.63
CA LEU A 254 -19.60 11.62 21.56
C LEU A 254 -18.24 12.06 21.00
N LYS A 255 -17.94 11.74 19.74
CA LYS A 255 -16.66 12.02 19.07
C LYS A 255 -15.46 11.29 19.69
N GLU A 256 -15.70 10.13 20.30
CA GLU A 256 -14.62 9.22 20.70
C GLU A 256 -14.30 8.23 19.58
N PHE A 257 -13.01 8.01 19.30
CA PHE A 257 -12.56 7.03 18.33
C PHE A 257 -12.72 5.60 18.88
N LYS A 258 -13.39 4.73 18.13
CA LYS A 258 -13.48 3.29 18.43
C LYS A 258 -12.69 2.47 17.42
N LEU A 259 -11.87 1.54 17.89
CA LEU A 259 -11.11 0.58 17.08
C LEU A 259 -12.03 -0.44 16.42
N LEU A 260 -12.09 -0.44 15.09
CA LEU A 260 -12.94 -1.33 14.31
C LEU A 260 -12.27 -2.65 13.95
N GLU A 261 -11.04 -2.58 13.44
CA GLU A 261 -10.23 -3.71 12.99
C GLU A 261 -8.75 -3.32 12.93
N ILE A 262 -7.90 -4.34 12.94
CA ILE A 262 -6.46 -4.27 12.67
C ILE A 262 -6.22 -5.33 11.58
N ALA A 263 -5.39 -5.05 10.58
CA ALA A 263 -4.99 -6.08 9.61
C ALA A 263 -3.48 -6.02 9.32
N PRO A 264 -2.76 -7.16 9.43
CA PRO A 264 -1.32 -7.25 9.22
C PRO A 264 -0.99 -7.43 7.72
N ARG A 265 -1.42 -6.48 6.90
CA ARG A 265 -1.23 -6.49 5.45
C ARG A 265 -1.34 -5.12 4.82
N VAL A 266 -0.94 -5.07 3.55
CA VAL A 266 -1.23 -3.95 2.64
C VAL A 266 -2.74 -3.77 2.45
N SER A 267 -3.20 -2.53 2.30
CA SER A 267 -4.56 -2.19 1.89
C SER A 267 -4.57 -1.46 0.56
N GLY A 268 -5.63 -1.60 -0.25
CA GLY A 268 -5.66 -1.01 -1.60
C GLY A 268 -5.46 0.52 -1.61
N THR A 269 -5.98 1.23 -0.61
CA THR A 269 -5.83 2.69 -0.51
C THR A 269 -4.52 3.13 0.17
N MET A 270 -3.61 2.20 0.51
CA MET A 270 -2.22 2.57 0.82
C MET A 270 -1.52 3.26 -0.35
N ALA A 271 -2.10 3.18 -1.56
CA ALA A 271 -1.78 4.02 -2.72
C ALA A 271 -1.65 5.52 -2.36
N MET A 272 -2.44 6.01 -1.40
CA MET A 272 -2.35 7.38 -0.92
C MET A 272 -1.04 7.68 -0.21
N ASN A 273 -0.50 6.75 0.56
CA ASN A 273 0.79 6.92 1.24
C ASN A 273 1.96 6.58 0.31
N ARG A 274 1.76 5.70 -0.68
CA ARG A 274 2.74 5.45 -1.75
C ARG A 274 3.10 6.72 -2.50
N ILE A 275 2.11 7.53 -2.90
CA ILE A 275 2.40 8.79 -3.59
C ILE A 275 3.24 9.74 -2.73
N PHE A 276 3.12 9.72 -1.39
CA PHE A 276 3.95 10.55 -0.49
C PHE A 276 5.38 10.02 -0.32
N GLY A 277 5.71 8.85 -0.86
CA GLY A 277 7.04 8.23 -0.80
C GLY A 277 7.09 6.95 0.04
N ILE A 278 5.94 6.46 0.53
CA ILE A 278 5.87 5.26 1.39
C ILE A 278 5.46 4.04 0.57
N ASN A 279 6.45 3.40 -0.06
CA ASN A 279 6.23 2.15 -0.77
C ASN A 279 6.16 0.96 0.21
N PHE A 280 5.00 0.76 0.83
CA PHE A 280 4.78 -0.28 1.85
C PHE A 280 5.16 -1.70 1.39
N PRO A 281 4.82 -2.17 0.17
CA PRO A 281 5.27 -3.47 -0.31
C PRO A 281 6.78 -3.60 -0.38
N LEU A 282 7.48 -2.62 -0.98
CA LEU A 282 8.93 -2.68 -1.10
C LEU A 282 9.62 -2.65 0.27
N LEU A 283 9.16 -1.76 1.15
CA LEU A 283 9.65 -1.68 2.53
C LEU A 283 9.44 -2.99 3.28
N SER A 284 8.33 -3.70 3.05
CA SER A 284 8.05 -4.98 3.72
C SER A 284 9.00 -6.10 3.26
N ILE A 285 9.44 -6.07 1.99
CA ILE A 285 10.49 -6.98 1.50
C ILE A 285 11.81 -6.68 2.20
N TYR A 286 12.22 -5.42 2.22
CA TYR A 286 13.48 -5.00 2.84
C TYR A 286 13.52 -5.26 4.36
N GLU A 287 12.39 -5.10 5.05
CA GLU A 287 12.24 -5.47 6.46
C GLU A 287 12.42 -6.97 6.65
N LYS A 288 11.86 -7.79 5.75
CA LYS A 288 12.05 -9.25 5.78
C LYS A 288 13.50 -9.66 5.64
N GLU A 289 14.26 -8.88 4.86
CA GLU A 289 15.71 -9.04 4.62
C GLU A 289 16.58 -8.48 5.75
N GLY A 290 16.01 -7.74 6.69
CA GLY A 290 16.76 -7.08 7.76
C GLY A 290 17.62 -5.91 7.27
N ILE A 291 17.24 -5.27 6.16
CA ILE A 291 17.89 -4.05 5.69
C ILE A 291 17.64 -2.91 6.69
N ASP A 292 18.65 -2.07 6.92
CA ASP A 292 18.50 -0.90 7.77
C ASP A 292 17.60 0.15 7.10
N LEU A 293 16.34 0.22 7.52
CA LEU A 293 15.33 1.07 6.90
C LEU A 293 15.34 2.51 7.43
N SER A 294 15.06 3.45 6.53
CA SER A 294 14.74 4.84 6.86
C SER A 294 13.60 5.32 5.98
N ILE A 295 12.78 6.23 6.50
CA ILE A 295 11.57 6.73 5.84
C ILE A 295 11.72 8.20 5.52
N MET A 296 11.26 8.59 4.34
CA MET A 296 11.16 9.97 3.90
C MET A 296 9.75 10.19 3.36
N VAL A 297 9.13 11.29 3.80
CA VAL A 297 7.76 11.66 3.41
C VAL A 297 7.82 12.99 2.69
N ASN A 298 7.22 13.07 1.50
CA ASN A 298 7.02 14.35 0.83
C ASN A 298 6.02 15.21 1.59
N ASN A 299 6.24 16.53 1.57
CA ASN A 299 5.42 17.51 2.26
C ASN A 299 4.57 18.32 1.26
N TYR A 300 3.54 17.69 0.73
CA TYR A 300 2.49 18.36 -0.06
C TYR A 300 1.11 17.83 0.37
N SER A 301 0.04 18.41 -0.15
CA SER A 301 -1.32 17.95 0.06
C SER A 301 -1.79 17.17 -1.15
N ALA A 302 -2.45 16.04 -0.92
CA ALA A 302 -3.08 15.25 -1.96
C ALA A 302 -4.39 14.62 -1.48
N HIS A 303 -5.26 14.31 -2.44
CA HIS A 303 -6.55 13.67 -2.28
C HIS A 303 -6.65 12.56 -3.33
N ILE A 304 -7.04 11.35 -2.93
CA ILE A 304 -7.32 10.25 -3.87
C ILE A 304 -8.83 10.05 -4.06
N ASP A 305 -9.26 9.96 -5.31
CA ASP A 305 -10.57 9.45 -5.71
C ASP A 305 -10.39 8.23 -6.62
N ARG A 306 -11.32 7.27 -6.54
CA ARG A 306 -11.21 5.95 -7.16
C ARG A 306 -12.51 5.58 -7.85
N ALA A 307 -12.37 5.18 -9.10
CA ALA A 307 -13.42 4.58 -9.92
C ALA A 307 -12.79 3.45 -10.76
N LEU A 308 -12.52 2.31 -10.13
CA LEU A 308 -11.68 1.19 -10.61
C LEU A 308 -10.18 1.49 -10.75
N ILE A 309 -9.82 2.76 -10.94
CA ILE A 309 -8.45 3.25 -11.01
C ILE A 309 -8.26 4.43 -10.06
N ASN A 310 -7.04 4.65 -9.60
CA ASN A 310 -6.69 5.76 -8.73
C ASN A 310 -6.58 7.06 -9.54
N ARG A 311 -7.12 8.15 -9.01
CA ARG A 311 -6.93 9.51 -9.48
C ARG A 311 -6.61 10.41 -8.31
N TYR A 312 -5.77 11.39 -8.55
CA TYR A 312 -5.24 12.26 -7.51
C TYR A 312 -5.52 13.71 -7.83
N GLU A 313 -5.79 14.47 -6.78
CA GLU A 313 -5.70 15.92 -6.77
C GLU A 313 -4.58 16.30 -5.80
N HIS A 314 -3.73 17.25 -6.18
CA HIS A 314 -2.59 17.68 -5.36
C HIS A 314 -2.29 19.17 -5.54
N ASN A 315 -1.48 19.73 -4.63
CA ASN A 315 -1.08 21.15 -4.67
C ASN A 315 0.40 21.37 -5.05
N ILE A 316 1.05 20.37 -5.63
CA ILE A 316 2.44 20.50 -6.12
C ILE A 316 2.48 21.51 -7.28
N ASN A 317 3.31 22.55 -7.14
CA ASN A 317 3.59 23.53 -8.19
C ASN A 317 5.03 23.37 -8.67
N TYR A 318 5.24 23.30 -9.98
CA TYR A 318 6.57 23.22 -10.58
C TYR A 318 6.59 23.82 -11.98
N LYS A 319 7.78 24.29 -12.37
CA LYS A 319 8.15 24.71 -13.71
C LYS A 319 9.40 23.99 -14.21
N ASN A 320 10.16 23.34 -13.34
CA ASN A 320 11.33 22.55 -13.70
C ASN A 320 11.14 21.10 -13.27
N VAL A 321 11.36 20.16 -14.20
CA VAL A 321 11.32 18.72 -13.94
C VAL A 321 12.72 18.16 -14.14
N TYR A 322 13.37 17.79 -13.03
CA TYR A 322 14.62 17.04 -13.06
C TYR A 322 14.30 15.55 -13.04
N VAL A 323 14.88 14.79 -13.97
CA VAL A 323 14.62 13.36 -14.10
C VAL A 323 15.91 12.59 -14.35
N ASP A 324 16.06 11.45 -13.69
CA ASP A 324 17.16 10.52 -13.95
C ASP A 324 16.91 9.67 -15.20
N LEU A 325 18.01 9.20 -15.80
CA LEU A 325 17.97 8.31 -16.96
C LEU A 325 17.85 6.84 -16.54
N ASP A 326 18.89 6.33 -15.89
CA ASP A 326 19.05 4.91 -15.61
C ASP A 326 18.13 4.46 -14.49
N ASP A 327 17.53 3.28 -14.64
CA ASP A 327 16.59 2.70 -13.69
C ASP A 327 15.37 3.59 -13.34
N THR A 328 15.19 4.69 -14.07
CA THR A 328 14.12 5.68 -13.87
C THR A 328 13.35 5.90 -15.16
N LEU A 329 13.97 6.58 -16.15
CA LEU A 329 13.41 6.74 -17.49
C LEU A 329 13.54 5.47 -18.32
N ILE A 330 14.64 4.73 -18.12
CA ILE A 330 14.90 3.44 -18.76
C ILE A 330 14.96 2.36 -17.68
N LEU A 331 13.99 1.44 -17.72
CA LEU A 331 13.84 0.30 -16.82
C LEU A 331 14.03 -0.99 -17.61
N ASP A 332 15.00 -1.84 -17.22
CA ASP A 332 15.24 -3.15 -17.86
C ASP A 332 15.37 -3.10 -19.40
N ASP A 333 16.13 -2.13 -19.90
CA ASP A 333 16.27 -1.86 -21.33
C ASP A 333 14.92 -1.61 -22.03
N GLN A 334 14.00 -0.95 -21.34
CA GLN A 334 12.72 -0.47 -21.86
C GLN A 334 12.43 0.94 -21.34
N ILE A 335 11.72 1.73 -22.15
CA ILE A 335 11.31 3.07 -21.74
C ILE A 335 10.16 3.01 -20.72
N ASN A 336 10.25 3.78 -19.63
CA ASN A 336 9.15 3.95 -18.69
C ASN A 336 8.05 4.80 -19.33
N THR A 337 7.02 4.14 -19.86
CA THR A 337 5.94 4.80 -20.62
C THR A 337 5.05 5.71 -19.77
N GLN A 338 4.90 5.45 -18.47
CA GLN A 338 4.15 6.35 -17.57
C GLN A 338 4.92 7.64 -17.34
N LEU A 339 6.23 7.53 -17.10
CA LEU A 339 7.10 8.69 -16.97
C LEU A 339 7.16 9.49 -18.28
N ILE A 340 7.27 8.85 -19.44
CA ILE A 340 7.19 9.53 -20.74
C ILE A 340 5.87 10.27 -20.91
N LYS A 341 4.74 9.64 -20.57
CA LYS A 341 3.43 10.31 -20.61
C LYS A 341 3.44 11.59 -19.77
N PHE A 342 3.97 11.51 -18.55
CA PHE A 342 4.11 12.67 -17.68
C PHE A 342 5.03 13.75 -18.29
N LEU A 343 6.19 13.38 -18.84
CA LEU A 343 7.12 14.35 -19.43
C LEU A 343 6.49 15.11 -20.61
N TYR A 344 5.73 14.45 -21.48
CA TYR A 344 5.01 15.14 -22.56
C TYR A 344 3.86 16.02 -22.06
N GLN A 345 3.19 15.64 -20.96
CA GLN A 345 2.25 16.53 -20.29
C GLN A 345 2.96 17.79 -19.79
N ALA A 346 4.12 17.64 -19.15
CA ALA A 346 4.91 18.76 -18.67
C ALA A 346 5.38 19.69 -19.83
N VAL A 347 5.70 19.14 -21.01
CA VAL A 347 5.95 19.94 -22.23
C VAL A 347 4.73 20.79 -22.60
N ASN A 348 3.53 20.21 -22.63
CA ASN A 348 2.30 20.96 -22.92
C ASN A 348 2.01 22.06 -21.88
N GLU A 349 2.45 21.86 -20.64
CA GLU A 349 2.33 22.81 -19.53
C GLU A 349 3.46 23.87 -19.52
N ASN A 350 4.33 23.86 -20.55
CA ASN A 350 5.52 24.71 -20.68
C ASN A 350 6.48 24.60 -19.48
N CYS A 351 6.59 23.40 -18.91
CA CYS A 351 7.64 23.09 -17.95
C CYS A 351 8.95 22.81 -18.67
N ARG A 352 10.04 23.24 -18.05
CA ARG A 352 11.41 22.92 -18.47
C ARG A 352 11.77 21.51 -18.04
N LEU A 353 12.26 20.70 -18.97
CA LEU A 353 12.70 19.33 -18.72
C LEU A 353 14.23 19.26 -18.66
N ILE A 354 14.76 18.77 -17.54
CA ILE A 354 16.20 18.62 -17.30
C ILE A 354 16.51 17.14 -17.03
N LEU A 355 17.27 16.51 -17.92
CA LEU A 355 17.84 15.19 -17.63
C LEU A 355 19.08 15.36 -16.75
N ILE A 356 19.17 14.60 -15.66
CA ILE A 356 20.32 14.62 -14.74
C ILE A 356 20.76 13.18 -14.44
N THR A 357 21.88 12.75 -15.04
CA THR A 357 22.38 11.37 -14.94
C THR A 357 23.88 11.33 -14.64
N LYS A 358 24.32 10.27 -13.95
CA LYS A 358 25.74 9.95 -13.73
C LYS A 358 26.30 9.01 -14.80
N THR A 359 25.52 8.66 -15.81
CA THR A 359 25.94 7.76 -16.90
C THR A 359 26.71 8.52 -17.95
N VAL A 360 27.97 8.11 -18.14
CA VAL A 360 28.94 8.79 -19.02
C VAL A 360 28.97 8.17 -20.42
N ASN A 361 28.54 6.91 -20.56
CA ASN A 361 28.70 6.18 -21.82
C ASN A 361 27.41 6.18 -22.65
N ASP A 362 27.54 6.69 -23.87
CA ASP A 362 26.61 6.48 -24.98
C ASP A 362 25.17 7.04 -24.82
N ILE A 363 25.07 8.23 -24.23
CA ILE A 363 23.79 8.93 -24.13
C ILE A 363 23.17 9.22 -25.51
N LYS A 364 24.01 9.45 -26.53
CA LYS A 364 23.55 9.72 -27.91
C LYS A 364 22.87 8.49 -28.51
N ASP A 365 23.49 7.31 -28.45
CA ASP A 365 22.85 6.12 -29.02
C ASP A 365 21.65 5.68 -28.17
N THR A 366 21.69 5.90 -26.86
CA THR A 366 20.54 5.67 -25.97
C THR A 366 19.35 6.54 -26.36
N PHE A 367 19.58 7.84 -26.60
CA PHE A 367 18.55 8.78 -27.02
C PHE A 367 17.99 8.42 -28.39
N LYS A 368 18.85 8.05 -29.33
CA LYS A 368 18.43 7.61 -30.66
C LYS A 368 17.62 6.31 -30.60
N LYS A 369 18.06 5.33 -29.81
CA LYS A 369 17.38 4.04 -29.59
C LYS A 369 15.96 4.25 -29.08
N TRP A 370 15.79 5.09 -28.06
CA TRP A 370 14.50 5.32 -27.39
C TRP A 370 13.73 6.54 -27.89
N ARG A 371 14.25 7.23 -28.90
CA ARG A 371 13.64 8.43 -29.52
C ARG A 371 13.42 9.57 -28.52
N LEU A 372 14.43 9.86 -27.71
CA LEU A 372 14.43 10.93 -26.70
C LEU A 372 15.09 12.23 -27.18
N GLU A 373 15.60 12.26 -28.43
CA GLU A 373 16.21 13.46 -29.01
C GLU A 373 15.22 14.63 -29.03
N GLY A 374 15.66 15.79 -28.53
CA GLY A 374 14.86 17.01 -28.47
C GLY A 374 13.82 17.07 -27.35
N LEU A 375 13.70 16.04 -26.51
CA LEU A 375 12.76 16.05 -25.38
C LEU A 375 13.21 16.95 -24.24
N PHE A 376 14.52 17.02 -23.96
CA PHE A 376 15.07 17.73 -22.81
C PHE A 376 15.65 19.10 -23.22
N ASP A 377 15.32 20.14 -22.46
CA ASP A 377 15.89 21.48 -22.61
C ASP A 377 17.34 21.55 -22.14
N GLN A 378 17.71 20.68 -21.19
CA GLN A 378 19.05 20.59 -20.64
C GLN A 378 19.39 19.15 -20.28
N ILE A 379 20.65 18.76 -20.49
CA ILE A 379 21.21 17.48 -20.08
C ILE A 379 22.42 17.77 -19.16
N LEU A 380 22.34 17.30 -17.92
CA LEU A 380 23.39 17.38 -16.91
C LEU A 380 24.04 16.00 -16.77
N LEU A 381 25.26 15.88 -17.29
CA LEU A 381 26.10 14.70 -17.13
C LEU A 381 27.03 14.92 -15.93
N LEU A 382 26.86 14.09 -14.90
CA LEU A 382 27.59 14.19 -13.65
C LEU A 382 28.66 13.11 -13.53
N GLU A 383 29.67 13.35 -12.71
CA GLU A 383 30.62 12.31 -12.32
C GLU A 383 29.98 11.36 -11.31
N LYS A 384 30.48 10.12 -11.24
CA LYS A 384 29.93 9.08 -10.35
C LYS A 384 29.92 9.49 -8.87
N GLY A 385 30.87 10.33 -8.45
CA GLY A 385 31.01 10.82 -7.08
C GLY A 385 30.12 12.02 -6.74
N ASP A 386 29.58 12.71 -7.74
CA ASP A 386 28.78 13.92 -7.54
C ASP A 386 27.44 13.60 -6.88
N SER A 387 26.92 14.52 -6.05
CA SER A 387 25.55 14.45 -5.56
C SER A 387 24.63 15.20 -6.54
N LYS A 388 23.53 14.58 -6.99
CA LYS A 388 22.58 15.28 -7.89
C LYS A 388 22.00 16.54 -7.24
N ALA A 389 21.91 16.57 -5.91
CA ALA A 389 21.48 17.73 -5.15
C ALA A 389 22.39 18.95 -5.33
N ASP A 390 23.63 18.81 -5.79
CA ASP A 390 24.52 19.95 -6.05
C ASP A 390 24.23 20.67 -7.36
N TYR A 391 23.45 20.06 -8.26
CA TYR A 391 23.20 20.56 -9.61
C TYR A 391 21.73 20.91 -9.86
N ILE A 392 20.88 20.79 -8.83
CA ILE A 392 19.46 21.14 -8.91
C ILE A 392 19.25 22.57 -8.41
N ASP A 393 18.63 23.40 -9.25
CA ASP A 393 18.00 24.65 -8.84
C ASP A 393 16.66 24.32 -8.15
N PRO A 394 16.44 24.66 -6.87
CA PRO A 394 15.22 24.33 -6.15
C PRO A 394 13.98 25.15 -6.57
N HIS A 395 14.14 26.26 -7.30
CA HIS A 395 13.03 27.14 -7.62
C HIS A 395 11.98 26.46 -8.51
N GLU A 396 10.77 26.24 -7.97
CA GLU A 396 9.66 25.58 -8.66
C GLU A 396 10.07 24.25 -9.31
N SER A 397 10.83 23.43 -8.59
CA SER A 397 11.41 22.20 -9.11
C SER A 397 10.82 20.96 -8.47
N ILE A 398 10.71 19.89 -9.25
CA ILE A 398 10.55 18.53 -8.77
C ILE A 398 11.69 17.64 -9.26
N PHE A 399 11.93 16.54 -8.55
CA PHE A 399 12.98 15.59 -8.90
C PHE A 399 12.46 14.15 -8.94
N ILE A 400 12.79 13.42 -10.00
CA ILE A 400 12.35 12.05 -10.26
C ILE A 400 13.57 11.15 -10.41
N ASP A 401 13.70 10.16 -9.52
CA ASP A 401 14.85 9.25 -9.46
C ASP A 401 14.49 7.99 -8.65
N ASP A 402 14.84 6.80 -9.12
CA ASP A 402 14.60 5.55 -8.40
C ASP A 402 15.44 5.46 -7.11
N SER A 403 16.63 6.05 -7.11
CA SER A 403 17.59 6.03 -6.01
C SER A 403 17.07 6.77 -4.79
N PHE A 404 16.74 6.02 -3.74
CA PHE A 404 16.34 6.58 -2.46
C PHE A 404 17.39 7.53 -1.86
N SER A 405 18.69 7.23 -2.01
CA SER A 405 19.74 8.09 -1.48
C SER A 405 19.86 9.42 -2.22
N GLU A 406 19.71 9.43 -3.55
CA GLU A 406 19.71 10.68 -4.33
C GLU A 406 18.49 11.52 -3.99
N ARG A 407 17.29 10.92 -4.01
CA ARG A 407 16.05 11.61 -3.61
C ARG A 407 16.15 12.19 -2.21
N ARG A 408 16.70 11.43 -1.25
CA ARG A 408 16.89 11.90 0.12
C ARG A 408 17.89 13.05 0.22
N SER A 409 18.99 13.00 -0.54
CA SER A 409 19.97 14.08 -0.60
C SER A 409 19.34 15.37 -1.14
N VAL A 410 18.59 15.27 -2.24
CA VAL A 410 17.85 16.39 -2.85
C VAL A 410 16.79 16.95 -1.90
N HIS A 411 15.96 16.09 -1.32
CA HIS A 411 14.93 16.50 -0.37
C HIS A 411 15.52 17.21 0.86
N ASN A 412 16.56 16.65 1.48
CA ASN A 412 17.18 17.25 2.65
C ASN A 412 17.79 18.62 2.35
N LYS A 413 18.48 18.74 1.21
CA LYS A 413 19.19 19.97 0.83
C LYS A 413 18.23 21.09 0.40
N HIS A 414 17.23 20.75 -0.40
CA HIS A 414 16.42 21.71 -1.15
C HIS A 414 14.97 21.80 -0.70
N GLN A 415 14.49 20.84 0.10
CA GLN A 415 13.10 20.76 0.55
C GLN A 415 12.07 20.72 -0.61
N ILE A 416 12.49 20.27 -1.79
CA ILE A 416 11.60 20.07 -2.94
C ILE A 416 10.97 18.67 -2.93
N PRO A 417 9.82 18.47 -3.59
CA PRO A 417 9.22 17.15 -3.77
C PRO A 417 10.11 16.23 -4.62
N THR A 418 10.26 14.98 -4.18
CA THR A 418 11.04 13.96 -4.88
C THR A 418 10.20 12.69 -5.08
N PHE A 419 10.30 12.06 -6.25
CA PHE A 419 9.44 10.95 -6.68
C PHE A 419 10.26 9.78 -7.19
N ASP A 420 9.91 8.56 -6.79
CA ASP A 420 10.34 7.36 -7.53
C ASP A 420 9.30 6.97 -8.59
N CYS A 421 9.65 5.98 -9.41
CA CYS A 421 8.81 5.47 -10.50
C CYS A 421 7.41 5.06 -10.03
N SER A 422 7.28 4.51 -8.82
CA SER A 422 5.98 4.09 -8.29
C SER A 422 5.04 5.26 -7.96
N MET A 423 5.53 6.50 -7.97
CA MET A 423 4.77 7.69 -7.58
C MET A 423 4.28 8.52 -8.78
N ILE A 424 4.70 8.19 -10.00
CA ILE A 424 4.43 8.98 -11.22
C ILE A 424 2.93 9.15 -11.50
N GLU A 425 2.10 8.18 -11.11
CA GLU A 425 0.66 8.28 -11.29
C GLU A 425 0.02 9.51 -10.62
N LEU A 426 0.66 10.07 -9.58
CA LEU A 426 0.25 11.31 -8.94
C LEU A 426 0.36 12.51 -9.89
N LEU A 427 1.44 12.59 -10.65
CA LEU A 427 1.82 13.76 -11.44
C LEU A 427 1.06 13.85 -12.78
N ILE A 428 0.42 12.75 -13.18
CA ILE A 428 -0.37 12.71 -14.42
C ILE A 428 -1.72 13.39 -14.17
N ASN A 429 -1.97 14.47 -14.90
CA ASN A 429 -3.25 15.15 -14.94
C ASN A 429 -4.20 14.45 -15.92
N TRP A 430 -5.39 14.10 -15.45
CA TRP A 430 -6.41 13.39 -16.23
C TRP A 430 -7.62 14.27 -16.58
N LYS A 431 -7.60 15.55 -16.22
CA LYS A 431 -8.64 16.54 -16.55
C LYS A 431 -8.37 17.03 -17.98
N HIS A 432 -9.32 16.82 -18.90
CA HIS A 432 -9.23 17.22 -20.31
C HIS A 432 -10.48 17.97 -20.74
#